data_AF-A0A5B9QZQ2-F1
#
_entry.id   AF-A0A5B9QZQ2-F1
#
_cell.length_a   1.000
_cell.length_b   1.000
_cell.length_c   1.000
_cell.angle_alpha   90.00
_cell.angle_beta   90.00
_cell.angle_gamma   90.00
#
_symmetry.space_group_name_H-M   'P 1'
#
loop_
_entity.id
_entity.type
_entity.pdbx_description
1 polymer ?
#
loop_
_entity_poly.entity_id
_entity_poly.type
_entity_poly.pdbx_seq_one_letter_code
_entity_poly.pdbx_strand_id
1 'polypeptide(L)'
;MSTNEWVFGSSPESDVWVPESTVSASHCSLRKTSQGYRLRDLDSTNGTFVDGAKIRQPTSIGPETHVMLGGLITLPWPEKEGASRVVRFGRGSQNDYVIDAPNVSTFHGEIVVGHSGTWVVVDLGSTNGIGLKQGRKFHVIRRAAMISPNDTLLLGKTELRVQDITPLFRGTPASDSVTGSRPALSAEHPAVDNASTDELPQAARSAAIPRLSTATPLASAPAWLLFGVGLLIAVLVYVWFVALR
;
A
#
# COMPACT_ATOMS: atom_id res chain seq x y z
N MET A 1 -10.59 -15.65 -15.51
CA MET A 1 -9.14 -15.39 -15.69
C MET A 1 -8.84 -14.11 -14.94
N SER A 2 -8.05 -14.15 -13.87
CA SER A 2 -7.57 -12.92 -13.24
C SER A 2 -6.74 -12.18 -14.27
N THR A 3 -7.14 -10.95 -14.61
CA THR A 3 -6.24 -10.09 -15.38
C THR A 3 -4.99 -9.89 -14.54
N ASN A 4 -3.81 -10.19 -15.11
CA ASN A 4 -2.52 -9.89 -14.48
C ASN A 4 -2.24 -8.38 -14.48
N GLU A 5 -3.26 -7.55 -14.70
CA GLU A 5 -3.18 -6.11 -14.81
C GLU A 5 -4.36 -5.50 -14.06
N TRP A 6 -4.03 -4.46 -13.29
CA TRP A 6 -4.96 -3.62 -12.56
C TRP A 6 -4.91 -2.23 -13.17
N VAL A 7 -6.06 -1.68 -13.55
CA VAL A 7 -6.18 -0.26 -13.94
C VAL A 7 -6.63 0.56 -12.74
N PHE A 8 -5.90 1.64 -12.45
CA PHE A 8 -6.20 2.60 -11.38
C PHE A 8 -6.77 3.86 -12.00
N GLY A 9 -7.80 4.44 -11.39
CA GLY A 9 -8.34 5.71 -11.87
C GLY A 9 -9.51 6.21 -11.05
N SER A 10 -9.91 7.44 -11.31
CA SER A 10 -11.03 8.08 -10.61
C SER A 10 -12.41 7.68 -11.11
N SER A 11 -12.48 6.98 -12.23
CA SER A 11 -13.73 6.35 -12.67
C SER A 11 -14.00 5.09 -11.83
N PRO A 12 -15.25 4.87 -11.37
CA PRO A 12 -15.65 3.62 -10.70
C PRO A 12 -15.58 2.39 -11.63
N GLU A 13 -15.37 2.60 -12.94
CA GLU A 13 -15.14 1.52 -13.91
C GLU A 13 -13.69 1.00 -13.90
N SER A 14 -12.76 1.67 -13.21
CA SER A 14 -11.39 1.18 -13.03
C SER A 14 -11.36 -0.07 -12.15
N ASP A 15 -10.37 -0.95 -12.34
CA ASP A 15 -10.23 -2.13 -11.48
C ASP A 15 -9.93 -1.73 -10.03
N VAL A 16 -9.13 -0.68 -9.84
CA VAL A 16 -8.94 -0.02 -8.54
C VAL A 16 -9.47 1.41 -8.66
N TRP A 17 -10.62 1.64 -8.03
CA TRP A 17 -11.22 2.96 -8.02
C TRP A 17 -10.55 3.87 -6.98
N VAL A 18 -10.07 5.02 -7.43
CA VAL A 18 -9.37 6.04 -6.64
C VAL A 18 -10.09 7.37 -6.80
N PRO A 19 -11.10 7.69 -5.96
CA PRO A 19 -12.05 8.77 -6.19
C PRO A 19 -11.49 10.17 -5.89
N GLU A 20 -10.36 10.50 -6.48
CA GLU A 20 -9.59 11.70 -6.22
C GLU A 20 -9.50 12.57 -7.48
N SER A 21 -9.64 13.89 -7.30
CA SER A 21 -9.71 14.84 -8.42
C SER A 21 -8.39 15.01 -9.16
N THR A 22 -7.27 14.72 -8.52
CA THR A 22 -5.93 14.73 -9.13
C THR A 22 -5.65 13.48 -9.97
N VAL A 23 -6.53 12.48 -9.91
CA VAL A 23 -6.38 11.20 -10.59
C VAL A 23 -7.30 11.17 -11.82
N SER A 24 -6.75 10.93 -13.01
CA SER A 24 -7.51 10.71 -14.25
C SER A 24 -8.42 9.46 -14.18
N ALA A 25 -9.47 9.44 -15.02
CA ALA A 25 -10.46 8.36 -15.06
C ALA A 25 -9.84 6.96 -15.27
N SER A 26 -8.80 6.88 -16.10
CA SER A 26 -7.85 5.77 -16.18
C SER A 26 -6.45 6.39 -16.11
N HIS A 27 -5.78 6.24 -14.97
CA HIS A 27 -4.56 6.98 -14.64
C HIS A 27 -3.29 6.19 -14.93
N CYS A 28 -3.22 4.98 -14.39
CA CYS A 28 -2.08 4.09 -14.57
C CYS A 28 -2.55 2.64 -14.54
N SER A 29 -1.71 1.73 -15.04
CA SER A 29 -1.90 0.30 -14.87
C SER A 29 -0.72 -0.34 -14.15
N LEU A 30 -1.02 -1.33 -13.32
CA LEU A 30 -0.04 -2.17 -12.63
C LEU A 30 -0.18 -3.61 -13.14
N ARG A 31 0.84 -4.08 -13.85
CA ARG A 31 0.87 -5.44 -14.39
C ARG A 31 1.79 -6.33 -13.57
N LYS A 32 1.27 -7.45 -13.05
CA LYS A 32 2.06 -8.51 -12.42
C LYS A 32 2.80 -9.31 -13.51
N THR A 33 4.10 -9.44 -13.34
CA THR A 33 5.01 -10.19 -14.23
C THR A 33 5.74 -11.27 -13.42
N SER A 34 6.49 -12.15 -14.08
CA SER A 34 7.34 -13.13 -13.39
C SER A 34 8.47 -12.50 -12.57
N GLN A 35 8.84 -11.25 -12.87
CA GLN A 35 9.94 -10.52 -12.23
C GLN A 35 9.47 -9.47 -11.20
N GLY A 36 8.17 -9.45 -10.87
CA GLY A 36 7.56 -8.44 -9.99
C GLY A 36 6.51 -7.63 -10.72
N TYR A 37 6.34 -6.35 -10.37
CA TYR A 37 5.27 -5.52 -10.89
C TYR A 37 5.80 -4.45 -11.84
N ARG A 38 5.04 -4.19 -12.91
CA ARG A 38 5.35 -3.15 -13.90
C ARG A 38 4.25 -2.11 -13.92
N LEU A 39 4.60 -0.89 -13.56
CA LEU A 39 3.72 0.27 -13.53
C LEU A 39 3.83 1.03 -14.86
N ARG A 40 2.68 1.41 -15.44
CA ARG A 40 2.60 2.21 -16.66
C ARG A 40 1.63 3.36 -16.43
N ASP A 41 2.05 4.59 -16.71
CA ASP A 41 1.14 5.73 -16.83
C ASP A 41 0.29 5.60 -18.11
N LEU A 42 -1.01 5.87 -18.02
CA LEU A 42 -1.97 5.78 -19.13
C LEU A 42 -2.28 7.17 -19.71
N ASP A 43 -1.22 7.96 -19.92
CA ASP A 43 -1.30 9.37 -20.35
C ASP A 43 -2.15 10.22 -19.39
N SER A 44 -1.90 10.06 -18.09
CA SER A 44 -2.65 10.78 -17.07
C SER A 44 -2.32 12.28 -17.08
N THR A 45 -3.31 13.10 -16.72
CA THR A 45 -3.21 14.57 -16.78
C THR A 45 -2.08 15.09 -15.89
N ASN A 46 -2.04 14.63 -14.65
CA ASN A 46 -1.05 15.09 -13.66
C ASN A 46 0.20 14.21 -13.64
N GLY A 47 0.14 13.00 -14.18
CA GLY A 47 1.24 12.04 -14.24
C GLY A 47 1.31 11.11 -13.04
N THR A 48 2.00 10.00 -13.27
CA THR A 48 2.43 9.05 -12.25
C THR A 48 3.90 9.30 -11.87
N PHE A 49 4.23 9.18 -10.59
CA PHE A 49 5.56 9.43 -10.03
C PHE A 49 6.03 8.20 -9.25
N VAL A 50 7.31 7.85 -9.38
CA VAL A 50 7.98 6.77 -8.66
C VAL A 50 9.19 7.37 -7.96
N ASP A 51 9.28 7.20 -6.65
CA ASP A 51 10.35 7.75 -5.79
C ASP A 51 10.60 9.25 -6.03
N GLY A 52 9.52 10.00 -6.25
CA GLY A 52 9.54 11.45 -6.51
C GLY A 52 9.78 11.85 -7.97
N ALA A 53 10.15 10.93 -8.86
CA ALA A 53 10.37 11.20 -10.27
C ALA A 53 9.15 10.84 -11.13
N LYS A 54 8.70 11.75 -12.01
CA LYS A 54 7.62 11.47 -12.97
C LYS A 54 8.08 10.41 -13.98
N ILE A 55 7.35 9.31 -14.09
CA ILE A 55 7.67 8.26 -15.06
C ILE A 55 7.20 8.64 -16.46
N ARG A 56 7.95 8.21 -17.47
CA ARG A 56 7.61 8.38 -18.90
C ARG A 56 7.50 7.06 -19.65
N GLN A 57 7.97 5.98 -19.04
CA GLN A 57 8.03 4.64 -19.61
C GLN A 57 7.60 3.64 -18.54
N PRO A 58 7.10 2.45 -18.95
CA PRO A 58 6.72 1.42 -18.01
C PRO A 58 7.89 1.02 -17.08
N THR A 59 7.72 1.22 -15.78
CA THR A 59 8.76 1.13 -14.75
C THR A 59 8.49 -0.05 -13.81
N SER A 60 9.53 -0.81 -13.45
CA SER A 60 9.40 -1.88 -12.46
C SER A 60 9.30 -1.30 -11.06
N ILE A 61 8.32 -1.77 -10.28
CA ILE A 61 8.12 -1.35 -8.90
C ILE A 61 7.97 -2.55 -7.98
N GLY A 62 8.31 -2.37 -6.71
CA GLY A 62 7.99 -3.29 -5.62
C GLY A 62 6.89 -2.75 -4.72
N PRO A 63 6.42 -3.54 -3.76
CA PRO A 63 5.38 -3.12 -2.81
C PRO A 63 5.81 -1.98 -1.86
N GLU A 64 7.12 -1.86 -1.60
CA GLU A 64 7.70 -0.77 -0.79
C GLU A 64 8.00 0.50 -1.61
N THR A 65 7.91 0.43 -2.94
CA THR A 65 8.26 1.54 -3.81
C THR A 65 7.26 2.67 -3.63
N HIS A 66 7.74 3.90 -3.43
CA HIS A 66 6.87 5.03 -3.20
C HIS A 66 6.31 5.54 -4.54
N VAL A 67 5.06 5.21 -4.81
CA VAL A 67 4.37 5.61 -6.04
C VAL A 67 3.28 6.60 -5.74
N MET A 68 3.24 7.71 -6.48
CA MET A 68 2.20 8.73 -6.38
C MET A 68 1.45 8.91 -7.69
N LEU A 69 0.13 8.98 -7.60
CA LEU A 69 -0.80 9.30 -8.66
C LEU A 69 -1.16 10.78 -8.57
N GLY A 70 -1.01 11.48 -9.69
CA GLY A 70 -1.24 12.92 -9.79
C GLY A 70 -0.39 13.77 -8.83
N GLY A 71 0.71 13.21 -8.31
CA GLY A 71 1.64 13.88 -7.41
C GLY A 71 1.14 14.06 -5.97
N LEU A 72 -0.03 13.53 -5.61
CA LEU A 72 -0.61 13.70 -4.26
C LEU A 72 -1.08 12.40 -3.63
N ILE A 73 -1.66 11.51 -4.44
CA ILE A 73 -2.30 10.30 -3.93
C ILE A 73 -1.31 9.15 -3.99
N THR A 74 -1.01 8.54 -2.85
CA THR A 74 -0.14 7.35 -2.87
C THR A 74 -0.89 6.19 -3.52
N LEU A 75 -0.20 5.44 -4.39
CA LEU A 75 -0.80 4.31 -5.11
C LEU A 75 -1.40 3.30 -4.11
N PRO A 76 -2.72 3.03 -4.18
CA PRO A 76 -3.36 2.05 -3.31
C PRO A 76 -2.98 0.63 -3.72
N TRP A 77 -2.10 -0.03 -2.97
CA TRP A 77 -1.62 -1.38 -3.31
C TRP A 77 -2.75 -2.43 -3.24
N PRO A 78 -3.15 -3.08 -4.36
CA PRO A 78 -4.33 -3.94 -4.38
C PRO A 78 -4.04 -5.42 -4.11
N GLU A 79 -2.77 -5.83 -4.11
CA GLU A 79 -2.37 -7.23 -3.98
C GLU A 79 -2.01 -7.59 -2.54
N LYS A 80 -2.28 -8.84 -2.15
CA LYS A 80 -1.91 -9.34 -0.82
C LYS A 80 -0.39 -9.51 -0.69
N GLU A 81 0.28 -9.87 -1.79
CA GLU A 81 1.73 -9.95 -1.79
C GLU A 81 2.31 -8.55 -1.67
N GLY A 82 3.08 -8.32 -0.61
CA GLY A 82 3.57 -6.98 -0.31
C GLY A 82 2.52 -6.06 0.31
N ALA A 83 1.47 -6.61 0.92
CA ALA A 83 0.64 -5.87 1.87
C ALA A 83 1.27 -5.93 3.26
N SER A 84 1.14 -4.85 4.03
CA SER A 84 1.52 -4.86 5.45
C SER A 84 0.51 -5.66 6.29
N ARG A 85 -0.78 -5.49 5.99
CA ARG A 85 -1.88 -6.18 6.67
C ARG A 85 -2.96 -6.55 5.67
N VAL A 86 -3.57 -7.71 5.85
CA VAL A 86 -4.77 -8.13 5.12
C VAL A 86 -5.78 -8.61 6.15
N VAL A 87 -7.03 -8.17 6.03
CA VAL A 87 -8.15 -8.61 6.86
C VAL A 87 -9.28 -9.05 5.94
N ARG A 88 -9.68 -10.31 6.04
CA ARG A 88 -10.80 -10.87 5.29
C ARG A 88 -12.09 -10.72 6.07
N PHE A 89 -13.16 -10.43 5.34
CA PHE A 89 -14.50 -10.35 5.91
C PHE A 89 -15.53 -11.12 5.07
N GLY A 90 -16.57 -11.57 5.75
CA GLY A 90 -17.67 -12.30 5.13
C GLY A 90 -18.53 -13.02 6.17
N ARG A 91 -19.56 -13.72 5.71
CA ARG A 91 -20.50 -14.44 6.59
C ARG A 91 -19.93 -15.72 7.18
N GLY A 92 -18.94 -16.34 6.51
CA GLY A 92 -18.32 -17.56 7.01
C GLY A 92 -17.49 -17.31 8.27
N SER A 93 -17.44 -18.29 9.17
CA SER A 93 -16.62 -18.25 10.38
C SER A 93 -15.10 -18.31 10.12
N GLN A 94 -14.69 -18.54 8.87
CA GLN A 94 -13.29 -18.60 8.44
C GLN A 94 -12.69 -17.22 8.12
N ASN A 95 -13.47 -16.14 8.25
CA ASN A 95 -12.98 -14.77 8.02
C ASN A 95 -12.48 -14.16 9.32
N ASP A 96 -11.53 -13.23 9.20
CA ASP A 96 -11.02 -12.45 10.33
C ASP A 96 -12.11 -11.57 10.96
N TYR A 97 -13.04 -11.09 10.12
CA TYR A 97 -14.23 -10.35 10.55
C TYR A 97 -15.51 -11.01 10.01
N VAL A 98 -16.27 -11.62 10.91
CA VAL A 98 -17.50 -12.34 10.57
C VAL A 98 -18.69 -11.39 10.57
N ILE A 99 -19.43 -11.36 9.47
CA ILE A 99 -20.63 -10.55 9.30
C ILE A 99 -21.81 -11.49 9.06
N ASP A 100 -22.51 -11.84 10.13
CA ASP A 100 -23.67 -12.73 10.06
C ASP A 100 -24.90 -11.99 9.51
N ALA A 101 -24.95 -11.87 8.19
CA ALA A 101 -26.06 -11.24 7.48
C ALA A 101 -26.36 -11.97 6.15
N PRO A 102 -27.64 -12.15 5.80
CA PRO A 102 -28.04 -12.97 4.64
C PRO A 102 -27.54 -12.42 3.30
N ASN A 103 -27.28 -11.11 3.20
CA ASN A 103 -26.80 -10.48 1.97
C ASN A 103 -25.26 -10.51 1.81
N VAL A 104 -24.56 -11.17 2.74
CA VAL A 104 -23.10 -11.25 2.76
C VAL A 104 -22.67 -12.67 2.35
N SER A 105 -21.85 -12.77 1.30
CA SER A 105 -21.19 -14.00 0.89
C SER A 105 -20.31 -14.61 1.99
N THR A 106 -20.09 -15.93 1.93
CA THR A 106 -19.18 -16.64 2.86
C THR A 106 -17.80 -16.01 2.88
N PHE A 107 -17.23 -15.71 1.71
CA PHE A 107 -16.03 -14.88 1.53
C PHE A 107 -16.46 -13.69 0.68
N HIS A 108 -16.64 -12.52 1.29
CA HIS A 108 -17.22 -11.37 0.59
C HIS A 108 -16.12 -10.48 0.02
N GLY A 109 -15.15 -10.10 0.86
CA GLY A 109 -14.09 -9.22 0.46
C GLY A 109 -12.92 -9.26 1.43
N GLU A 110 -11.89 -8.52 1.07
CA GLU A 110 -10.72 -8.30 1.90
C GLU A 110 -10.39 -6.82 1.93
N ILE A 111 -9.81 -6.38 3.05
CA ILE A 111 -9.19 -5.07 3.15
C ILE A 111 -7.68 -5.29 3.20
N VAL A 112 -6.98 -4.70 2.25
CA VAL A 112 -5.53 -4.72 2.08
C VAL A 112 -5.00 -3.37 2.52
N VAL A 113 -4.02 -3.37 3.44
CA VAL A 113 -3.28 -2.18 3.82
C VAL A 113 -1.88 -2.30 3.23
N GLY A 114 -1.56 -1.44 2.27
CA GLY A 114 -0.23 -1.35 1.66
C GLY A 114 0.82 -0.87 2.66
N HIS A 115 2.10 -1.09 2.36
CA HIS A 115 3.21 -0.63 3.21
C HIS A 115 3.27 0.90 3.37
N SER A 116 2.77 1.62 2.37
CA SER A 116 2.58 3.07 2.42
C SER A 116 1.39 3.53 3.28
N GLY A 117 0.65 2.59 3.90
CA GLY A 117 -0.51 2.89 4.74
C GLY A 117 -1.81 3.13 3.97
N THR A 118 -1.83 2.91 2.65
CA THR A 118 -3.05 3.02 1.84
C THR A 118 -3.99 1.85 2.10
N TRP A 119 -5.29 2.13 2.31
CA TRP A 119 -6.30 1.12 2.54
C TRP A 119 -7.07 0.84 1.25
N VAL A 120 -7.22 -0.44 0.92
CA VAL A 120 -7.87 -0.90 -0.30
C VAL A 120 -8.85 -2.00 0.06
N VAL A 121 -10.13 -1.84 -0.29
CA VAL A 121 -11.07 -2.95 -0.26
C VAL A 121 -11.03 -3.68 -1.59
N VAL A 122 -10.99 -5.00 -1.55
CA VAL A 122 -11.01 -5.90 -2.71
C VAL A 122 -12.22 -6.81 -2.61
N ASP A 123 -13.08 -6.80 -3.63
CA ASP A 123 -14.20 -7.73 -3.75
C ASP A 123 -13.70 -9.09 -4.22
N LEU A 124 -14.10 -10.16 -3.54
CA LEU A 124 -13.70 -11.53 -3.87
C LEU A 124 -14.68 -12.23 -4.83
N GLY A 125 -15.42 -11.45 -5.61
CA GLY A 125 -16.51 -11.95 -6.45
C GLY A 125 -17.76 -12.26 -5.62
N SER A 126 -18.10 -11.39 -4.68
CA SER A 126 -19.32 -11.51 -3.89
C SER A 126 -20.58 -11.44 -4.78
N THR A 127 -21.68 -12.04 -4.34
CA THR A 127 -22.91 -12.11 -5.14
C THR A 127 -23.57 -10.74 -5.32
N ASN A 128 -23.49 -9.88 -4.29
CA ASN A 128 -24.12 -8.57 -4.29
C ASN A 128 -23.14 -7.43 -4.59
N GLY A 129 -21.85 -7.74 -4.73
CA GLY A 129 -20.79 -6.75 -4.85
C GLY A 129 -20.58 -5.93 -3.57
N ILE A 130 -19.58 -5.06 -3.64
CA ILE A 130 -19.25 -4.07 -2.61
C ILE A 130 -19.53 -2.68 -3.16
N GLY A 131 -20.29 -1.88 -2.43
CA GLY A 131 -20.46 -0.44 -2.69
C GLY A 131 -19.67 0.40 -1.72
N LEU A 132 -19.15 1.54 -2.15
CA LEU A 132 -18.57 2.56 -1.29
C LEU A 132 -19.53 3.76 -1.19
N LYS A 133 -19.80 4.19 0.05
CA LYS A 133 -20.66 5.34 0.34
C LYS A 133 -19.84 6.63 0.33
N GLN A 134 -20.20 7.57 -0.53
CA GLN A 134 -19.59 8.91 -0.59
C GLN A 134 -20.68 9.98 -0.37
N GLY A 135 -20.74 10.50 0.85
CA GLY A 135 -21.82 11.40 1.28
C GLY A 135 -23.18 10.72 1.17
N ARG A 136 -24.01 11.18 0.22
CA ARG A 136 -25.35 10.61 -0.06
C ARG A 136 -25.38 9.63 -1.23
N LYS A 137 -24.27 9.48 -1.96
CA LYS A 137 -24.18 8.61 -3.14
C LYS A 137 -23.52 7.28 -2.79
N PHE A 138 -23.85 6.26 -3.57
CA PHE A 138 -23.23 4.94 -3.52
C PHE A 138 -22.69 4.60 -4.90
N HIS A 139 -21.46 4.08 -4.94
CA HIS A 139 -20.84 3.61 -6.17
C HIS A 139 -20.40 2.16 -5.94
N VAL A 140 -20.85 1.27 -6.82
CA VAL A 140 -20.45 -0.14 -6.81
C VAL A 140 -19.02 -0.22 -7.33
N ILE A 141 -18.15 -0.89 -6.59
CA ILE A 141 -16.75 -1.07 -7.01
C ILE A 141 -16.68 -2.18 -8.05
N ARG A 142 -15.83 -2.03 -9.06
CA ARG A 142 -15.63 -3.07 -10.08
C ARG A 142 -14.86 -4.26 -9.54
N ARG A 143 -13.74 -4.02 -8.86
CA ARG A 143 -12.87 -5.07 -8.31
C ARG A 143 -12.25 -4.64 -6.98
N ALA A 144 -11.75 -3.43 -6.90
CA ALA A 144 -11.21 -2.84 -5.69
C ALA A 144 -11.46 -1.33 -5.63
N ALA A 145 -11.36 -0.75 -4.43
CA ALA A 145 -11.41 0.69 -4.24
C ALA A 145 -10.49 1.15 -3.10
N MET A 146 -9.88 2.31 -3.29
CA MET A 146 -9.21 3.03 -2.21
C MET A 146 -10.27 3.53 -1.22
N ILE A 147 -10.01 3.29 0.07
CA ILE A 147 -10.92 3.63 1.16
C ILE A 147 -10.17 4.33 2.29
N SER A 148 -10.93 4.97 3.17
CA SER A 148 -10.47 5.54 4.44
C SER A 148 -11.04 4.74 5.61
N PRO A 149 -10.37 4.71 6.78
CA PRO A 149 -10.93 4.12 8.00
C PRO A 149 -12.31 4.67 8.41
N ASN A 150 -12.67 5.87 7.95
CA ASN A 150 -13.96 6.50 8.25
C ASN A 150 -15.07 6.16 7.25
N ASP A 151 -14.76 5.41 6.19
CA ASP A 151 -15.73 5.10 5.14
C ASP A 151 -16.71 4.01 5.59
N THR A 152 -17.84 3.96 4.87
CA THR A 152 -18.85 2.92 5.01
C THR A 152 -18.98 2.16 3.70
N LEU A 153 -18.81 0.85 3.80
CA LEU A 153 -19.02 -0.11 2.72
C LEU A 153 -20.45 -0.64 2.76
N LEU A 154 -21.01 -0.93 1.60
CA LEU A 154 -22.30 -1.57 1.45
C LEU A 154 -22.10 -2.96 0.83
N LEU A 155 -22.45 -3.99 1.59
CA LEU A 155 -22.38 -5.39 1.19
C LEU A 155 -23.80 -5.85 0.84
N GLY A 156 -24.22 -5.58 -0.40
CA GLY A 156 -25.63 -5.67 -0.81
C GLY A 156 -26.52 -4.65 -0.09
N LYS A 157 -27.11 -5.04 1.05
CA LYS A 157 -27.93 -4.15 1.91
C LYS A 157 -27.34 -3.94 3.31
N THR A 158 -26.24 -4.63 3.63
CA THR A 158 -25.61 -4.56 4.94
C THR A 158 -24.55 -3.46 4.92
N GLU A 159 -24.64 -2.49 5.81
CA GLU A 159 -23.59 -1.49 5.99
C GLU A 159 -22.46 -2.06 6.86
N LEU A 160 -21.22 -1.85 6.43
CA LEU A 160 -20.01 -2.16 7.18
C LEU A 160 -19.19 -0.88 7.31
N ARG A 161 -18.97 -0.39 8.54
CA ARG A 161 -18.10 0.76 8.77
C ARG A 161 -16.66 0.26 8.90
N VAL A 162 -15.74 0.86 8.16
CA VAL A 162 -14.33 0.44 8.17
C VAL A 162 -13.71 0.62 9.57
N GLN A 163 -14.17 1.63 10.31
CA GLN A 163 -13.77 1.89 11.70
C GLN A 163 -14.02 0.69 12.63
N ASP A 164 -15.03 -0.14 12.36
CA ASP A 164 -15.41 -1.28 13.21
C ASP A 164 -14.39 -2.44 13.05
N ILE A 165 -13.75 -2.53 11.88
CA ILE A 165 -12.69 -3.51 11.57
C ILE A 165 -11.30 -2.94 11.91
N THR A 166 -11.14 -1.61 11.98
CA THR A 166 -9.85 -0.94 12.23
C THR A 166 -9.06 -1.49 13.44
N PRO A 167 -9.67 -1.92 14.56
CA PRO A 167 -8.94 -2.57 15.65
C PRO A 167 -8.15 -3.82 15.23
N LEU A 168 -8.63 -4.58 14.24
CA LEU A 168 -7.92 -5.76 13.73
C LEU A 168 -6.59 -5.39 13.08
N PHE A 169 -6.43 -4.16 12.60
CA PHE A 169 -5.19 -3.67 11.99
C PHE A 169 -4.20 -3.13 13.02
N ARG A 170 -4.62 -2.94 14.28
CA ARG A 170 -3.74 -2.59 15.40
C ARG A 170 -3.18 -3.87 16.02
N GLY A 171 -2.14 -4.41 15.41
CA GLY A 171 -1.43 -5.57 15.97
C GLY A 171 0.02 -5.65 15.49
N THR A 172 0.93 -5.68 16.47
CA THR A 172 2.37 -5.94 16.43
C THR A 172 2.72 -7.10 15.49
N PRO A 173 3.87 -7.09 14.78
CA PRO A 173 4.30 -8.24 13.98
C PRO A 173 4.29 -9.50 14.84
N ALA A 174 3.65 -10.55 14.33
CA ALA A 174 3.65 -11.86 14.95
C ALA A 174 5.06 -12.47 14.92
N SER A 175 5.90 -12.07 15.88
CA SER A 175 7.12 -12.75 16.28
C SER A 175 7.08 -12.77 17.79
N ASP A 176 6.52 -13.87 18.32
CA ASP A 176 6.84 -14.47 19.62
C ASP A 176 5.76 -15.51 19.93
N SER A 177 5.79 -16.62 19.19
CA SER A 177 5.35 -17.90 19.75
C SER A 177 6.57 -18.56 20.39
N VAL A 178 6.99 -18.05 21.55
CA VAL A 178 7.87 -18.80 22.44
C VAL A 178 7.03 -19.86 23.14
N THR A 179 7.06 -21.03 22.51
CA THR A 179 7.06 -22.37 23.09
C THR A 179 7.24 -22.43 24.62
N GLY A 180 6.28 -23.09 25.26
CA GLY A 180 6.57 -24.12 26.25
C GLY A 180 6.65 -23.70 27.71
N SER A 181 5.56 -23.92 28.45
CA SER A 181 5.62 -24.14 29.90
C SER A 181 4.50 -25.09 30.34
N ARG A 182 4.78 -26.39 30.32
CA ARG A 182 4.17 -27.38 31.23
C ARG A 182 5.29 -28.31 31.72
N PRO A 183 5.43 -28.55 33.04
CA PRO A 183 6.40 -29.48 33.57
C PRO A 183 5.84 -30.90 33.75
N ALA A 184 6.80 -31.82 33.88
CA ALA A 184 6.75 -33.18 34.45
C ALA A 184 6.44 -34.35 33.50
N LEU A 185 7.43 -35.22 33.24
CA LEU A 185 7.58 -36.51 33.94
C LEU A 185 8.76 -37.34 33.39
N SER A 186 9.59 -37.77 34.34
CA SER A 186 10.61 -38.83 34.38
C SER A 186 10.82 -39.81 33.21
N ALA A 187 12.09 -40.01 32.85
CA ALA A 187 12.78 -41.32 32.95
C ALA A 187 14.30 -41.14 32.74
N GLU A 188 15.08 -41.60 33.73
CA GLU A 188 16.52 -41.93 33.66
C GLU A 188 16.75 -43.04 32.58
N HIS A 189 17.89 -43.23 31.90
CA HIS A 189 19.25 -43.64 32.33
C HIS A 189 20.07 -43.98 31.01
N PRO A 190 21.37 -44.39 31.02
CA PRO A 190 22.58 -43.59 30.79
C PRO A 190 23.37 -43.83 29.46
N ALA A 191 24.35 -42.93 29.26
CA ALA A 191 25.71 -43.06 28.72
C ALA A 191 26.02 -43.91 27.47
N VAL A 192 26.60 -43.27 26.44
CA VAL A 192 27.77 -43.81 25.70
C VAL A 192 28.69 -42.65 25.30
N ASP A 193 29.94 -42.74 25.73
CA ASP A 193 31.08 -41.90 25.34
C ASP A 193 31.45 -42.09 23.87
N ASN A 194 32.00 -41.03 23.25
CA ASN A 194 33.22 -41.15 22.45
C ASN A 194 33.86 -39.78 22.20
N ALA A 195 35.09 -39.64 22.70
CA ALA A 195 36.09 -38.65 22.30
C ALA A 195 36.55 -38.92 20.84
N SER A 196 37.26 -38.09 20.07
CA SER A 196 38.30 -37.07 20.32
C SER A 196 38.58 -36.32 18.99
N THR A 197 39.24 -35.15 19.07
CA THR A 197 40.18 -34.54 18.08
C THR A 197 39.60 -34.13 16.70
N ASP A 198 39.78 -32.90 16.19
CA ASP A 198 41.03 -32.17 16.00
C ASP A 198 40.90 -30.64 16.10
N GLU A 199 42.02 -30.03 16.49
CA GLU A 199 42.26 -28.61 16.72
C GLU A 199 42.74 -27.83 15.46
N LEU A 200 42.32 -26.54 15.40
CA LEU A 200 43.08 -25.31 15.02
C LEU A 200 43.45 -25.03 13.53
N PRO A 201 43.78 -23.77 13.12
CA PRO A 201 43.90 -22.52 13.89
C PRO A 201 43.26 -21.23 13.31
N GLN A 202 43.13 -20.23 14.20
CA GLN A 202 43.05 -18.81 13.90
C GLN A 202 44.41 -18.25 13.40
N ALA A 203 44.39 -17.53 12.28
CA ALA A 203 45.24 -16.38 11.93
C ALA A 203 44.61 -15.78 10.64
N ALA A 204 44.49 -14.48 10.39
CA ALA A 204 45.42 -13.43 10.72
C ALA A 204 44.71 -12.09 10.92
N ARG A 205 45.23 -11.37 11.90
CA ARG A 205 45.11 -9.92 12.07
C ARG A 205 45.85 -9.21 10.93
N SER A 206 45.50 -7.94 10.74
CA SER A 206 46.33 -6.87 10.16
C SER A 206 46.08 -6.51 8.69
N ALA A 207 45.36 -5.41 8.47
CA ALA A 207 45.68 -4.32 7.53
C ALA A 207 44.54 -3.28 7.61
N ALA A 208 44.74 -2.19 8.34
CA ALA A 208 45.13 -0.89 7.78
C ALA A 208 43.94 -0.13 7.15
N ILE A 209 43.47 0.85 7.92
CA ILE A 209 42.48 1.87 7.58
C ILE A 209 43.13 2.92 6.66
N PRO A 210 42.59 3.24 5.48
CA PRO A 210 42.81 4.54 4.87
C PRO A 210 41.66 5.49 5.27
N ARG A 211 41.99 6.50 6.08
CA ARG A 211 41.11 7.66 6.30
C ARG A 211 41.07 8.48 5.01
N LEU A 212 39.92 8.55 4.34
CA LEU A 212 39.73 9.45 3.20
C LEU A 212 38.89 10.67 3.60
N SER A 213 39.60 11.80 3.64
CA SER A 213 39.22 13.14 3.21
C SER A 213 37.82 13.66 3.59
N THR A 214 37.84 14.66 4.48
CA THR A 214 36.77 15.62 4.73
C THR A 214 36.25 16.24 3.42
N ALA A 215 35.01 15.96 3.06
CA ALA A 215 34.29 16.71 2.04
C ALA A 215 33.74 18.01 2.65
N THR A 216 34.12 19.13 2.05
CA THR A 216 33.60 20.49 2.29
C THR A 216 32.07 20.55 2.15
N PRO A 217 31.33 21.21 3.06
CA PRO A 217 29.91 21.48 2.85
C PRO A 217 29.71 22.51 1.73
N LEU A 218 28.88 22.17 0.75
CA LEU A 218 28.43 23.04 -0.32
C LEU A 218 27.49 24.12 0.25
N ALA A 219 27.81 25.39 0.02
CA ALA A 219 27.03 26.53 0.49
C ALA A 219 25.60 26.49 -0.09
N SER A 220 24.60 26.53 0.79
CA SER A 220 23.19 26.70 0.44
C SER A 220 22.92 28.15 0.00
N ALA A 221 22.37 28.35 -1.20
CA ALA A 221 21.90 29.65 -1.67
C ALA A 221 20.70 30.16 -0.84
N PRO A 222 20.58 31.48 -0.57
CA PRO A 222 19.55 32.02 0.30
C PRO A 222 18.15 32.03 -0.35
N ALA A 223 17.16 31.52 0.40
CA ALA A 223 15.75 31.29 0.01
C ALA A 223 14.90 32.55 -0.29
N TRP A 224 15.50 33.73 -0.42
CA TRP A 224 14.78 34.99 -0.65
C TRP A 224 14.47 35.28 -2.12
N LEU A 225 15.04 34.53 -3.06
CA LEU A 225 14.80 34.70 -4.51
C LEU A 225 13.48 34.09 -5.02
N LEU A 226 12.76 33.29 -4.22
CA LEU A 226 11.50 32.66 -4.64
C LEU A 226 10.23 33.44 -4.26
N PHE A 227 10.32 34.45 -3.40
CA PHE A 227 9.15 35.24 -2.99
C PHE A 227 8.77 36.36 -3.96
N GLY A 228 9.70 36.83 -4.80
CA GLY A 228 9.45 37.94 -5.74
C GLY A 228 8.64 37.55 -7.00
N VAL A 229 8.74 36.30 -7.46
CA VAL A 229 8.14 35.87 -8.74
C VAL A 229 6.65 35.55 -8.61
N GLY A 230 6.21 35.04 -7.45
CA GLY A 230 4.81 34.68 -7.22
C GLY A 230 3.85 35.89 -7.18
N LEU A 231 4.29 37.02 -6.64
CA LEU A 231 3.47 38.23 -6.55
C LEU A 231 3.24 38.88 -7.92
N LEU A 232 4.21 38.79 -8.83
CA LEU A 232 4.09 39.34 -10.19
C LEU A 232 3.07 38.56 -11.04
N ILE A 233 3.02 37.22 -10.89
CA ILE A 233 2.07 36.37 -11.61
C ILE A 233 0.63 36.63 -11.14
N ALA A 234 0.40 36.83 -9.84
CA ALA A 234 -0.92 37.11 -9.30
C ALA A 234 -1.50 38.45 -9.80
N VAL A 235 -0.66 39.49 -9.90
CA VAL A 235 -1.07 40.81 -10.43
C VAL A 235 -1.41 40.72 -11.91
N LEU A 236 -0.64 39.97 -12.72
CA LEU A 236 -0.92 39.81 -14.15
C LEU A 236 -2.23 39.04 -14.42
N VAL A 237 -2.53 38.00 -13.64
CA VAL A 237 -3.80 37.25 -13.74
C VAL A 237 -4.99 38.12 -13.35
N TYR A 238 -4.85 38.94 -12.30
CA TYR A 238 -5.91 39.84 -11.88
C TYR A 238 -6.23 40.92 -12.92
N VAL A 239 -5.20 41.55 -13.49
CA VAL A 239 -5.38 42.57 -14.55
C VAL A 239 -6.03 41.96 -15.80
N TRP A 240 -5.65 40.74 -16.18
CA TRP A 240 -6.28 40.03 -17.30
C TRP A 240 -7.78 39.75 -17.05
N PHE A 241 -8.14 39.35 -15.83
CA PHE A 241 -9.53 39.04 -15.47
C PHE A 241 -10.44 40.29 -15.42
N VAL A 242 -9.89 41.44 -15.04
CA VAL A 242 -10.61 42.73 -15.02
C VAL A 242 -10.80 43.30 -16.43
N ALA A 243 -9.88 43.07 -17.36
CA ALA A 243 -9.98 43.55 -18.74
C ALA A 243 -10.96 42.76 -19.63
N LEU A 244 -11.50 41.64 -19.15
CA LEU A 244 -12.41 40.74 -19.86
C LEU A 244 -13.89 40.87 -19.42
N ARG A 245 -14.23 41.90 -18.63
CA ARG A 245 -15.60 42.31 -18.30
C ARG A 245 -15.90 43.69 -18.86
#